data_AF-A0A9P8TD68-F1
#
_entry.id   AF-A0A9P8TD68-F1
#
_cell.length_a   1.000
_cell.length_b   1.000
_cell.length_c   1.000
_cell.angle_alpha   90.00
_cell.angle_beta   90.00
_cell.angle_gamma   90.00
#
_symmetry.space_group_name_H-M   'P 1'
#
loop_
_entity.id
_entity.type
_entity.pdbx_description
1 polymer ?
#
loop_
_entity_poly.entity_id
_entity_poly.type
_entity_poly.pdbx_seq_one_letter_code
_entity_poly.pdbx_strand_id
1 'polypeptide(L)'
;MDNIPNCSTYGKLRFDESGKNKLGETAEINSNGSGFINTNRNLWGSWIGFNAQLIIDEQGLINFQSEFINSLNWKIVYQPEDSMITI
;
A
#
# COMPACT_ATOMS: atom_id res chain seq x y z
N MET A 1 32.75 -12.67 5.81
CA MET A 1 31.53 -12.97 5.06
C MET A 1 30.44 -12.26 5.80
N ASP A 2 29.97 -11.14 5.27
CA ASP A 2 28.99 -10.31 5.94
C ASP A 2 27.63 -11.00 5.81
N ASN A 3 27.00 -11.31 6.95
CA ASN A 3 25.66 -11.89 6.98
C ASN A 3 24.68 -10.78 6.66
N ILE A 4 24.13 -10.76 5.46
CA ILE A 4 23.08 -9.79 5.11
C ILE A 4 21.73 -10.39 5.54
N PRO A 5 21.02 -9.79 6.51
CA PRO A 5 19.71 -10.27 6.94
C PRO A 5 18.70 -10.23 5.78
N ASN A 6 18.04 -11.37 5.54
CA ASN A 6 16.88 -11.46 4.66
C ASN A 6 15.59 -11.59 5.48
N CYS A 7 14.54 -10.91 5.06
CA CYS A 7 13.24 -10.97 5.71
C CYS A 7 12.16 -11.26 4.68
N SER A 8 11.34 -12.29 4.93
CA SER A 8 10.16 -12.58 4.13
C SER A 8 8.91 -12.34 4.95
N THR A 9 8.03 -11.48 4.44
CA THR A 9 6.77 -11.13 5.09
C THR A 9 5.61 -11.42 4.15
N TYR A 10 4.51 -11.89 4.74
CA TYR A 10 3.25 -12.13 4.07
C TYR A 10 2.19 -11.31 4.79
N GLY A 11 1.28 -10.72 4.05
CA GLY A 11 0.24 -9.90 4.65
C GLY A 11 -0.98 -9.76 3.79
N LYS A 12 -2.00 -9.14 4.40
CA LYS A 12 -3.21 -8.71 3.72
C LYS A 12 -3.23 -7.19 3.70
N LEU A 13 -3.59 -6.61 2.58
CA LEU A 13 -3.78 -5.18 2.41
C LEU A 13 -5.16 -4.89 1.83
N ARG A 14 -5.62 -3.65 1.98
CA ARG A 14 -6.83 -3.12 1.34
C ARG A 14 -6.49 -1.75 0.76
N PHE A 15 -7.15 -1.42 -0.33
CA PHE A 15 -7.09 -0.09 -0.92
C PHE A 15 -8.37 0.69 -0.63
N ASP A 16 -8.26 2.01 -0.66
CA ASP A 16 -9.42 2.88 -0.65
C ASP A 16 -10.00 2.94 -2.07
N GLU A 17 -11.26 2.51 -2.20
CA GLU A 17 -12.02 2.49 -3.44
C GLU A 17 -13.04 3.65 -3.49
N SER A 18 -12.87 4.67 -2.65
CA SER A 18 -13.72 5.88 -2.63
C SER A 18 -13.61 6.75 -3.90
N GLY A 19 -12.69 6.43 -4.81
CA GLY A 19 -12.39 7.24 -6.00
C GLY A 19 -11.56 8.48 -5.71
N LYS A 20 -11.03 8.60 -4.48
CA LYS A 20 -10.18 9.70 -4.04
C LYS A 20 -8.70 9.32 -4.10
N ASN A 21 -7.85 10.28 -4.46
CA ASN A 21 -6.42 10.12 -4.29
C ASN A 21 -5.98 10.30 -2.82
N LYS A 22 -4.68 10.14 -2.53
CA LYS A 22 -4.15 10.35 -1.17
C LYS A 22 -4.31 11.78 -0.64
N LEU A 23 -4.55 12.75 -1.51
CA LEU A 23 -4.82 14.16 -1.17
C LEU A 23 -6.31 14.45 -0.98
N GLY A 24 -7.19 13.46 -1.22
CA GLY A 24 -8.64 13.58 -1.10
C GLY A 24 -9.36 14.08 -2.35
N GLU A 25 -8.66 14.25 -3.47
CA GLU A 25 -9.21 14.76 -4.73
C GLU A 25 -9.83 13.62 -5.54
N THR A 26 -10.96 13.88 -6.21
CA THR A 26 -11.61 12.96 -7.15
C THR A 26 -11.24 13.31 -8.59
N ALA A 27 -11.31 12.31 -9.48
CA ALA A 27 -11.06 12.50 -10.91
C ALA A 27 -12.29 13.05 -11.69
N GLU A 28 -13.34 13.49 -10.99
CA GLU A 28 -14.57 13.96 -11.59
C GLU A 28 -14.36 15.36 -12.20
N ILE A 29 -14.65 15.50 -13.49
CA ILE A 29 -14.73 16.82 -14.12
C ILE A 29 -15.97 17.51 -13.55
N ASN A 30 -15.75 18.64 -12.87
CA ASN A 30 -16.79 19.46 -12.22
C ASN A 30 -17.94 19.82 -13.19
N SER A 31 -18.96 18.97 -13.31
CA SER A 31 -20.23 19.30 -13.93
C SER A 31 -21.17 19.84 -12.86
N ASN A 32 -21.04 21.13 -12.56
CA ASN A 32 -22.02 21.96 -11.84
C ASN A 32 -22.64 21.37 -10.56
N GLY A 33 -22.06 21.74 -9.42
CA GLY A 33 -22.80 22.18 -8.24
C GLY A 33 -23.88 21.26 -7.69
N SER A 34 -23.49 20.20 -6.98
CA SER A 34 -24.16 19.83 -5.74
C SER A 34 -23.11 19.17 -4.85
N GLY A 35 -22.98 19.66 -3.62
CA GLY A 35 -21.88 19.31 -2.73
C GLY A 35 -21.74 17.80 -2.60
N PHE A 36 -20.64 17.27 -3.14
CA PHE A 36 -20.18 15.95 -2.75
C PHE A 36 -20.07 15.98 -1.23
N ILE A 37 -20.88 15.15 -0.59
CA ILE A 37 -20.82 14.95 0.84
C ILE A 37 -19.35 14.60 1.12
N ASN A 38 -18.66 15.50 1.82
CA ASN A 38 -17.31 15.30 2.33
C ASN A 38 -17.35 14.18 3.38
N THR A 39 -17.72 12.97 3.00
CA THR A 39 -17.42 11.79 3.77
C THR A 39 -15.93 11.56 3.58
N ASN A 40 -15.13 12.12 4.48
CA ASN A 40 -13.70 11.82 4.66
C ASN A 40 -13.47 10.36 5.13
N ARG A 41 -14.44 9.48 4.93
CA ARG A 41 -14.32 8.08 5.29
C ARG A 41 -13.85 7.32 4.08
N ASN A 42 -12.71 6.65 4.23
CA ASN A 42 -12.20 5.71 3.26
C ASN A 42 -13.21 4.57 3.09
N LEU A 43 -13.43 4.16 1.84
CA LEU A 43 -14.20 2.99 1.49
C LEU A 43 -13.22 1.85 1.21
N TRP A 44 -12.96 1.02 2.22
CA TRP A 44 -12.01 -0.08 2.08
C TRP A 44 -12.60 -1.23 1.26
N GLY A 45 -11.92 -1.59 0.16
CA GLY A 45 -12.26 -2.75 -0.66
C GLY A 45 -11.91 -4.10 -0.04
N SER A 46 -11.97 -5.14 -0.87
CA SER A 46 -11.66 -6.52 -0.47
C SER A 46 -10.18 -6.73 -0.12
N TRP A 47 -9.90 -7.77 0.68
CA TRP A 47 -8.51 -8.09 1.08
C TRP A 47 -7.71 -8.63 -0.10
N ILE A 48 -6.54 -8.03 -0.31
CA ILE A 48 -5.53 -8.46 -1.28
C ILE A 48 -4.36 -9.08 -0.52
N GLY A 49 -3.86 -10.20 -1.01
CA GLY A 49 -2.70 -10.88 -0.43
C GLY A 49 -1.40 -10.36 -1.06
N PHE A 50 -0.38 -10.11 -0.24
CA PHE A 50 0.95 -9.75 -0.73
C PHE A 50 2.06 -10.57 -0.08
N ASN A 51 3.18 -10.66 -0.79
CA ASN A 51 4.47 -11.13 -0.31
C ASN A 51 5.48 -9.99 -0.48
N ALA A 52 6.27 -9.71 0.55
CA ALA A 52 7.39 -8.80 0.46
C ALA A 52 8.67 -9.49 0.95
N GLN A 53 9.71 -9.43 0.14
CA GLN A 53 11.07 -9.85 0.49
C GLN A 53 11.93 -8.60 0.65
N LEU A 54 12.58 -8.50 1.80
CA LEU A 54 13.45 -7.37 2.14
C LEU A 54 14.87 -7.85 2.39
N ILE A 55 15.82 -7.08 1.90
CA ILE A 55 17.23 -7.15 2.26
C ILE A 55 17.51 -5.90 3.08
N ILE A 56 17.89 -6.08 4.35
CA ILE A 56 18.08 -4.98 5.29
C ILE A 56 19.51 -4.97 5.83
N ASP A 57 20.01 -3.80 6.21
CA ASP A 57 21.27 -3.67 6.93
C ASP A 57 21.09 -3.95 8.43
N GLU A 58 22.14 -4.51 9.05
CA GLU A 58 22.16 -4.79 10.49
C GLU A 58 21.94 -3.53 11.34
N GLN A 59 22.37 -2.36 10.86
CA GLN A 59 22.18 -1.08 11.54
C GLN A 59 20.70 -0.73 11.74
N GLY A 60 19.83 -1.23 10.86
CA GLY A 60 18.38 -1.07 10.99
C GLY A 60 17.78 -1.75 12.22
N LEU A 61 18.46 -2.73 12.81
CA LEU A 61 18.04 -3.38 14.06
C LEU A 61 18.34 -2.53 15.29
N ILE A 62 19.27 -1.58 15.18
CA ILE A 62 19.73 -0.71 16.27
C ILE A 62 19.03 0.65 16.17
N ASN A 63 18.87 1.17 14.95
CA ASN A 63 18.22 2.46 14.69
C ASN A 63 17.14 2.31 13.60
N PHE A 64 15.90 2.10 14.02
CA PHE A 64 14.76 1.91 13.11
C PHE A 64 14.32 3.18 12.35
N GLN A 65 14.91 4.34 12.64
CA GLN A 65 14.56 5.60 11.99
C GLN A 65 15.54 6.01 10.87
N SER A 66 16.59 5.22 10.62
CA SER A 66 17.51 5.45 9.50
C SER A 66 17.06 4.73 8.22
N GLU A 67 17.70 5.05 7.09
CA GLU A 67 17.53 4.29 5.86
C GLU A 67 18.42 3.04 5.92
N PHE A 68 17.81 1.86 5.93
CA PHE A 68 18.50 0.57 6.07
C PHE A 68 17.92 -0.54 5.18
N ILE A 69 16.96 -0.23 4.31
CA ILE A 69 16.41 -1.19 3.35
C ILE A 69 17.22 -1.08 2.05
N ASN A 70 18.00 -2.11 1.75
CA ASN A 70 18.81 -2.18 0.52
C ASN A 70 17.99 -2.60 -0.68
N SER A 71 17.06 -3.54 -0.49
CA SER A 71 16.21 -4.05 -1.56
C SER A 71 14.84 -4.45 -1.04
N LEU A 72 13.83 -4.17 -1.86
CA LEU A 72 12.44 -4.56 -1.64
C LEU A 72 11.92 -5.23 -2.91
N ASN A 73 11.53 -6.49 -2.79
CA ASN A 73 10.78 -7.21 -3.81
C ASN A 73 9.36 -7.42 -3.26
N TRP A 74 8.41 -6.63 -3.76
CA TRP A 74 7.01 -6.67 -3.34
C TRP A 74 6.13 -7.20 -4.47
N LYS A 75 5.32 -8.22 -4.18
CA LYS A 75 4.44 -8.88 -5.13
C LYS A 75 3.07 -9.16 -4.54
N ILE A 76 2.05 -8.99 -5.36
CA ILE A 76 0.67 -9.39 -5.06
C ILE A 76 0.58 -10.90 -5.33
N VAL A 77 0.09 -11.66 -4.36
CA VAL A 77 -0.08 -13.11 -4.47
C VAL A 77 -1.55 -13.51 -4.68
N TYR A 78 -2.47 -12.64 -4.33
CA TYR A 78 -3.90 -12.85 -4.50
C TYR A 78 -4.61 -11.52 -4.67
N GLN A 79 -5.42 -11.41 -5.72
CA GLN A 79 -6.30 -10.29 -5.98
C GLN A 79 -7.73 -10.82 -6.14
N PRO A 80 -8.71 -10.30 -5.40
CA PRO A 80 -10.09 -10.72 -5.54
C PRO A 80 -10.73 -10.06 -6.77
N GLU A 81 -11.67 -10.76 -7.41
CA GLU A 81 -12.31 -10.31 -8.67
C GLU A 81 -13.20 -9.07 -8.48
N ASP A 82 -13.65 -8.80 -7.25
CA ASP A 82 -14.49 -7.65 -6.89
C ASP A 82 -13.70 -6.36 -6.62
N SER A 83 -12.36 -6.43 -6.62
CA SER A 83 -11.48 -5.27 -6.41
C SER A 83 -11.59 -4.28 -7.56
N MET A 84 -11.86 -3.02 -7.24
CA MET A 84 -11.83 -1.91 -8.21
C MET A 84 -10.40 -1.55 -8.63
N ILE A 85 -9.41 -1.94 -7.82
CA ILE A 85 -8.00 -1.76 -8.13
C ILE A 85 -7.54 -2.81 -9.15
N THR A 86 -6.89 -2.34 -10.21
CA THR A 86 -6.20 -3.13 -11.23
C THR A 86 -4.69 -2.98 -11.05
N ILE A 87 -3.95 -4.10 -11.06
CA ILE A 87 -2.51 -4.16 -10.78
C ILE A 87 -1.76 -4.73 -11.99
#